data_AF-A0A916FQ54-F1
#
_entry.id   AF-A0A916FQ54-F1
#
_cell.length_a   1.000
_cell.length_b   1.000
_cell.length_c   1.000
_cell.angle_alpha   90.00
_cell.angle_beta   90.00
_cell.angle_gamma   90.00
#
_symmetry.space_group_name_H-M   'P 1'
#
loop_
_entity.id
_entity.type
_entity.pdbx_description
1 polymer ?
#
loop_
_entity_poly.entity_id
_entity_poly.type
_entity_poly.pdbx_seq_one_letter_code
_entity_poly.pdbx_strand_id
1 'polypeptide(L)' 'MRLSHHFGSTLREAPANVEAISHQLLVRAGFIRQLG' A
#
# COMPACT_ATOMS: atom_id res chain seq x y z
N MET A 1 -17.89 -5.00 -8.21
CA MET A 1 -16.95 -4.10 -8.92
C MET A 1 -15.82 -4.94 -9.51
N ARG A 2 -15.23 -4.56 -10.65
CA ARG A 2 -14.14 -5.32 -11.29
C ARG A 2 -12.80 -4.69 -10.96
N LEU A 3 -11.85 -5.47 -10.46
CA LEU A 3 -10.51 -4.98 -10.09
C LEU A 3 -9.77 -4.33 -11.27
N SER A 4 -10.00 -4.80 -12.49
CA SER A 4 -9.42 -4.25 -13.72
C SER A 4 -9.80 -2.80 -14.00
N HIS A 5 -10.86 -2.29 -13.39
CA HIS A 5 -11.31 -0.90 -13.55
C HIS A 5 -10.86 -0.02 -12.36
N HIS A 6 -10.14 -0.58 -11.39
CA HIS A 6 -9.65 0.13 -10.21
C HIS A 6 -8.18 0.49 -10.38
N PHE A 7 -7.84 1.70 -9.95
CA PHE A 7 -6.46 2.13 -9.85
C PHE A 7 -5.90 1.74 -8.48
N GLY A 8 -4.79 1.02 -8.47
CA GLY A 8 -4.07 0.61 -7.28
C GLY A 8 -2.79 -0.12 -7.65
N SER A 9 -1.76 0.01 -6.81
CA SER A 9 -0.48 -0.68 -7.00
C SER A 9 -0.13 -1.39 -5.70
N THR A 10 -0.10 -2.73 -5.75
CA THR A 10 0.29 -3.55 -4.61
C THR A 10 1.79 -3.80 -4.63
N LEU A 11 2.41 -3.81 -3.45
CA LEU A 11 3.83 -4.11 -3.28
C LEU A 11 4.04 -5.60 -2.99
N ARG A 12 4.99 -6.23 -3.69
CA ARG A 12 5.33 -7.65 -3.48
C ARG A 12 6.03 -7.87 -2.13
N GLU A 13 6.91 -6.96 -1.76
CA GLU A 13 7.64 -6.95 -0.49
C GLU A 13 7.06 -5.91 0.45
N ALA A 14 7.18 -6.14 1.76
CA ALA A 14 6.63 -5.21 2.73
C ALA A 14 7.63 -4.05 2.88
N PRO A 15 7.17 -2.78 2.87
CA PRO A 15 8.06 -1.65 3.01
C PRO A 15 8.83 -1.75 4.32
N ALA A 16 10.16 -1.66 4.23
CA ALA A 16 11.06 -1.58 5.37
C ALA A 16 10.98 -0.16 5.96
N ASN A 17 11.16 -0.03 7.27
CA ASN A 17 11.14 1.24 8.02
C ASN A 17 9.75 1.81 8.32
N VAL A 18 8.80 0.96 8.73
CA VAL A 18 7.51 1.40 9.26
C VAL A 18 7.35 0.90 10.69
N GLU A 19 7.14 1.81 11.64
CA GLU A 19 7.01 1.46 13.07
C GLU A 19 5.67 0.77 13.38
N ALA A 20 4.62 1.10 12.62
CA ALA A 20 3.28 0.55 12.80
C ALA A 20 2.91 -0.45 11.69
N ILE A 21 2.50 -1.66 12.08
CA ILE A 21 2.03 -2.71 11.15
C ILE A 21 0.84 -2.23 10.31
N SER A 22 -0.08 -1.46 10.91
CA SER A 22 -1.24 -0.90 10.19
C SER A 22 -0.81 -0.02 9.02
N HIS A 23 0.16 0.87 9.24
CA HIS A 23 0.74 1.71 8.20
C HIS A 23 1.39 0.83 7.12
N GLN A 24 2.21 -0.15 7.53
CA GLN A 24 2.89 -1.06 6.60
C GLN A 24 1.91 -1.76 5.67
N LEU A 25 0.78 -2.22 6.19
CA LEU A 25 -0.28 -2.87 5.42
C LEU A 25 -0.99 -1.90 4.46
N LEU A 26 -1.31 -0.69 4.91
CA LEU A 26 -1.96 0.32 4.08
C LEU A 26 -1.08 0.75 2.89
N VAL A 27 0.23 0.91 3.12
CA VAL A 27 1.20 1.22 2.06
C VAL A 27 1.37 0.03 1.12
N ARG A 28 1.53 -1.19 1.65
CA ARG A 28 1.70 -2.41 0.83
C ARG A 28 0.48 -2.69 -0.07
N ALA A 29 -0.72 -2.41 0.44
CA ALA A 29 -1.97 -2.56 -0.32
C ALA A 29 -2.20 -1.43 -1.34
N GLY A 30 -1.36 -0.39 -1.36
CA GLY A 30 -1.49 0.75 -2.26
C GLY A 30 -2.63 1.70 -1.89
N PHE A 31 -3.07 1.70 -0.62
CA PHE A 31 -4.15 2.57 -0.16
C PHE A 31 -3.68 3.97 0.22
N ILE A 32 -2.45 4.10 0.70
CA ILE A 32 -1.85 5.39 1.08
C ILE A 32 -0.44 5.50 0.50
N ARG A 33 0.01 6.75 0.30
CA ARG A 33 1.39 7.08 -0.07
C ARG A 33 1.87 8.22 0.79
N GLN A 34 3.16 8.23 1.13
CA GLN A 34 3.78 9.39 1.76
C GLN A 34 3.80 10.55 0.75
N LEU A 35 3.31 11.70 1.18
CA LEU A 35 3.47 12.96 0.46
C LEU A 35 4.75 13.59 1.02
N GLY A 36 5.74 13.77 0.16
CA GLY A 36 6.95 14.55 0.47
C GLY A 36 6.68 16.03 0.32
#